data_AF-K2AJQ9-F1
#
_entry.id   AF-K2AJQ9-F1
#
_cell.length_a   1.000
_cell.length_b   1.000
_cell.length_c   1.000
_cell.angle_alpha   90.00
_cell.angle_beta   90.00
_cell.angle_gamma   90.00
#
_symmetry.space_group_name_H-M   'P 1'
#
loop_
_entity.id
_entity.type
_entity.pdbx_description
1 polymer ?
#
loop_
_entity_poly.entity_id
_entity_poly.type
_entity_poly.pdbx_seq_one_letter_code
_entity_poly.pdbx_strand_id
1 'polypeptide(L)' 'MKKPNYITPSGLKNIQSELYQLLHVERPQLVKTVAWAAANGDRSENADYIYGKRRLREIDRRIRFLQS' A
#
# COMPACT_ATOMS: atom_id res chain seq x y z
N MET A 1 -8.27 0.18 29.79
CA MET A 1 -9.41 0.80 29.09
C MET A 1 -8.92 1.36 27.75
N LYS A 2 -9.54 1.01 26.62
CA LYS A 2 -9.21 1.55 25.29
C LYS A 2 -9.65 3.02 25.26
N LYS A 3 -8.73 3.97 25.05
CA LYS A 3 -9.10 5.40 24.94
C LYS A 3 -9.87 5.62 23.63
N PRO A 4 -10.95 6.42 23.63
CA PRO A 4 -11.64 6.78 22.40
C PRO A 4 -10.73 7.65 21.52
N ASN A 5 -10.59 7.26 20.24
CA ASN A 5 -9.89 8.04 19.23
C ASN A 5 -10.89 8.96 18.55
N TYR A 6 -10.91 10.24 18.95
CA TYR A 6 -11.80 11.23 18.36
C TYR A 6 -11.25 11.68 17.01
N ILE A 7 -12.10 11.72 16.00
CA ILE A 7 -11.76 12.18 14.65
C ILE A 7 -12.84 13.12 14.15
N THR A 8 -12.45 14.13 13.38
CA THR A 8 -13.41 14.99 12.68
C THR A 8 -14.02 14.24 11.50
N PRO A 9 -15.25 14.59 11.07
CA PRO A 9 -15.85 14.01 9.86
C PRO A 9 -14.97 14.20 8.61
N SER A 10 -14.28 15.34 8.50
CA SER A 10 -13.34 15.60 7.40
C SER A 10 -12.12 14.68 7.47
N GLY A 11 -11.55 14.47 8.66
CA GLY A 11 -10.44 13.56 8.88
C GLY A 11 -10.81 12.12 8.51
N LEU A 12 -12.02 11.68 8.90
CA LEU A 12 -12.53 10.36 8.54
C LEU A 12 -12.66 10.19 7.02
N LYS A 13 -13.22 11.19 6.33
CA LYS A 13 -13.35 11.17 4.87
C LYS A 13 -11.99 11.07 4.17
N ASN A 14 -10.99 11.80 4.66
CA ASN A 14 -9.64 11.75 4.12
C ASN A 14 -9.00 10.37 4.29
N ILE A 15 -9.13 9.77 5.48
CA ILE A 15 -8.63 8.41 5.75
C ILE A 15 -9.31 7.39 4.84
N GLN A 16 -10.64 7.46 4.69
CA GLN A 16 -11.38 6.56 3.80
C GLN A 16 -10.97 6.72 2.34
N SER A 17 -10.80 7.97 1.87
CA SER A 17 -10.34 8.26 0.51
C SER A 17 -8.93 7.73 0.26
N GLU A 18 -8.02 7.93 1.21
CA GLU A 18 -6.65 7.42 1.11
C GLU A 18 -6.63 5.89 1.11
N LEU A 19 -7.38 5.26 2.02
CA LEU A 19 -7.51 3.81 2.10
C LEU A 19 -8.07 3.22 0.80
N TYR A 20 -9.11 3.84 0.23
CA TYR A 20 -9.68 3.44 -1.04
C TYR A 20 -8.66 3.51 -2.17
N GLN A 21 -7.92 4.62 -2.27
CA GLN A 21 -6.90 4.81 -3.29
C GLN A 21 -5.79 3.75 -3.19
N LEU A 22 -5.30 3.48 -1.98
CA LEU A 22 -4.25 2.49 -1.74
C LEU A 22 -4.73 1.08 -2.10
N LEU A 23 -5.94 0.69 -1.69
CA LEU A 23 -6.46 -0.66 -1.90
C LEU A 23 -6.90 -0.95 -3.33
N HIS A 24 -7.59 -0.01 -3.97
CA HIS A 24 -8.25 -0.24 -5.25
C HIS A 24 -7.44 0.23 -6.46
N VAL A 25 -6.47 1.14 -6.26
CA VAL A 25 -5.70 1.73 -7.35
C VAL A 25 -4.22 1.37 -7.25
N GLU A 26 -3.54 1.84 -6.20
CA GLU A 26 -2.08 1.74 -6.13
C GLU A 26 -1.61 0.30 -5.92
N ARG A 27 -2.18 -0.42 -4.95
CA ARG A 27 -1.75 -1.78 -4.62
C ARG A 27 -1.93 -2.75 -5.79
N PRO A 28 -3.10 -2.82 -6.48
CA PRO A 28 -3.26 -3.71 -7.63
C PRO A 28 -2.31 -3.37 -8.78
N GLN A 29 -2.09 -2.07 -9.06
CA GLN A 29 -1.17 -1.64 -10.11
C GLN A 29 0.27 -2.07 -9.80
N LEU A 30 0.71 -1.87 -8.57
CA LEU A 30 2.05 -2.24 -8.15
C LEU A 30 2.27 -3.76 -8.15
N VAL A 31 1.27 -4.54 -7.75
CA VAL A 31 1.32 -6.01 -7.82
C VAL A 31 1.53 -6.47 -9.26
N LYS A 32 0.83 -5.88 -10.23
CA LYS A 32 1.03 -6.19 -11.66
C LYS A 32 2.45 -5.88 -12.10
N THR A 33 2.97 -4.70 -11.74
CA THR A 33 4.35 -4.31 -12.08
C THR A 33 5.38 -5.25 -11.45
N VAL A 34 5.21 -5.62 -10.18
CA VAL A 34 6.10 -6.56 -9.48
C VAL A 34 6.05 -7.94 -10.11
N ALA A 35 4.85 -8.42 -10.47
CA ALA A 35 4.68 -9.71 -11.12
C ALA A 35 5.35 -9.73 -12.51
N TRP A 36 5.21 -8.66 -13.28
CA TRP A 36 5.90 -8.49 -14.55
C TRP A 36 7.42 -8.46 -14.37
N ALA A 37 7.94 -7.66 -13.45
CA ALA A 37 9.38 -7.60 -13.16
C ALA A 37 9.92 -8.97 -12.71
N ALA A 38 9.16 -9.73 -11.91
CA ALA A 38 9.51 -11.07 -11.48
C ALA A 38 9.56 -12.11 -12.62
N ALA A 39 8.93 -11.82 -13.76
CA ALA A 39 8.92 -12.69 -14.95
C ALA A 39 10.07 -12.36 -15.93
N ASN A 40 10.64 -11.15 -15.86
CA ASN A 40 11.64 -10.67 -16.83
C ASN A 40 13.10 -10.84 -16.40
N GLY A 41 13.40 -11.61 -15.35
CA GLY A 41 14.79 -11.89 -14.99
C GLY A 41 14.98 -12.44 -13.59
N ASP A 42 16.24 -12.50 -13.16
CA ASP A 42 16.61 -12.87 -11.80
C ASP A 42 16.09 -11.82 -10.81
N ARG A 43 15.34 -12.30 -9.81
CA ARG A 43 14.70 -11.46 -8.79
C ARG A 43 15.70 -10.78 -7.87
N SER A 44 16.91 -11.31 -7.75
CA SER A 44 17.97 -10.75 -6.90
C SER A 44 18.71 -9.60 -7.57
N GLU A 45 18.71 -9.53 -8.91
CA GLU A 45 19.40 -8.50 -9.69
C GLU A 45 18.44 -7.47 -10.30
N ASN A 46 17.16 -7.83 -10.47
CA ASN A 46 16.17 -6.95 -11.06
C ASN A 46 15.77 -5.80 -10.12
N ALA A 47 16.24 -4.59 -10.43
CA ALA A 47 15.95 -3.37 -9.67
C ALA A 47 14.46 -3.04 -9.55
N ASP A 48 13.66 -3.26 -10.61
CA ASP A 48 12.21 -3.00 -10.60
C ASP A 48 11.48 -3.93 -9.64
N TYR A 49 11.89 -5.20 -9.59
CA TYR A 49 11.34 -6.16 -8.64
C TYR A 49 11.65 -5.78 -7.20
N ILE A 50 12.92 -5.44 -6.91
CA ILE A 50 13.36 -5.05 -5.56
C ILE A 50 12.63 -3.80 -5.08
N TYR A 51 12.58 -2.77 -5.93
CA TYR A 51 11.90 -1.52 -5.63
C TYR A 51 10.39 -1.74 -5.46
N GLY A 52 9.76 -2.46 -6.39
CA GLY A 52 8.33 -2.75 -6.33
C GLY A 52 7.94 -3.52 -5.07
N LYS A 53 8.76 -4.50 -4.65
CA LYS A 53 8.55 -5.22 -3.37
C LYS A 53 8.71 -4.31 -2.15
N ARG A 54 9.65 -3.37 -2.17
CA ARG A 54 9.79 -2.37 -1.09
C ARG A 54 8.55 -1.48 -1.01
N ARG A 55 8.12 -0.91 -2.15
CA ARG A 55 6.94 -0.05 -2.22
C ARG A 55 5.66 -0.78 -1.80
N LEU A 56 5.52 -2.07 -2.15
CA LEU A 56 4.35 -2.85 -1.76
C LEU A 56 4.25 -2.99 -0.23
N ARG A 57 5.39 -3.19 0.45
CA ARG A 57 5.43 -3.23 1.92
C ARG A 57 5.08 -1.89 2.55
N GLU A 58 5.48 -0.78 1.94
CA GLU A 58 5.12 0.57 2.41
C GLU A 58 3.60 0.79 2.33
N ILE A 59 2.99 0.42 1.21
CA ILE A 59 1.54 0.50 1.00
C ILE A 59 0.80 -0.39 2.01
N ASP A 60 1.20 -1.65 2.15
CA ASP A 60 0.58 -2.58 3.11
C ASP A 60 0.69 -2.08 4.56
N ARG A 61 1.84 -1.47 4.93
CA ARG A 61 2.03 -0.84 6.23
C ARG A 61 1.10 0.36 6.42
N ARG A 62 0.93 1.20 5.39
CA ARG A 62 0.04 2.37 5.45
C ARG A 62 -1.42 1.95 5.58
N ILE A 63 -1.86 0.96 4.80
CA ILE A 63 -3.21 0.39 4.92
C ILE A 63 -3.48 -0.08 6.34
N ARG A 64 -2.55 -0.85 6.92
CA ARG A 64 -2.69 -1.36 8.29
C ARG A 64 -2.79 -0.23 9.31
N PHE A 65 -2.02 0.84 9.14
CA PHE A 65 -2.08 2.02 10.00
C PHE A 65 -3.43 2.75 9.90
N LEU A 66 -4.00 2.87 8.70
CA LEU A 66 -5.29 3.54 8.50
C LEU A 66 -6.49 2.70 9.03
N GLN A 67 -6.31 1.39 9.19
CA GLN A 67 -7.34 0.47 9.71
C GLN A 67 -7.30 0.26 11.23
N SER A 68 -6.24 0.71 11.92
CA SER A 68 -6.01 0.41 13.34
C SER A 68 -6.71 1.34 14.33
#